data_AF-A0A1E7KB52-F1
#
_entry.id   AF-A0A1E7KB52-F1
#
_cell.length_a   1.000
_cell.length_b   1.000
_cell.length_c   1.000
_cell.angle_alpha   90.00
_cell.angle_beta   90.00
_cell.angle_gamma   90.00
#
_symmetry.space_group_name_H-M   'P 1'
#
loop_
_entity.id
_entity.type
_entity.pdbx_description
1 polymer ?
#
loop_
_entity_poly.entity_id
_entity_poly.type
_entity_poly.pdbx_seq_one_letter_code
_entity_poly.pdbx_strand_id
1 'polypeptide(L)'
;MTDHWDTVHALVRDAHPRQAGPAPGDGDPAGADPAGFAPDGELPALDGPLRGYLAAAGTRVTRLPDHRGVRWQLFDHCAAAGSRTAQPDTALLLVARAVQHTRRTGRRIALLAPSSGNLASTLRDALLRAHRYGLAHPDQVRVIALVPAAARHKVADSPLARHPELRRRNPLVVHHGAEPGSVHELAAAYCRAHARALRTGTGTALWYVRDPVEHRAAAALRAFVERDALGAAPAAGRVHAQTADTGSAALGHRAGSALAADGAADAAGPRPLLVQQPRTCGLVLHLLTGSCSREGAPRYRYDAARRLHHQAAGSPDPHFPRTAHHPEEVVEPAFFTRAPGTAPEVSALLRAHGGTGIVVSRYECLARYPSLRALLAPAGVALPADPARLADWSLVMALTGALNAAERGLPAGPEVVVHRTAAHGAADRAPVPVALARYADSADELHAVLTGALDDRGRSR
;
A
#
# COMPACT_ATOMS: atom_id res chain seq x y z
N MET A 1 -6.75 -15.42 3.28
CA MET A 1 -5.40 -15.49 3.91
C MET A 1 -5.19 -16.80 4.65
N THR A 2 -6.14 -17.24 5.49
CA THR A 2 -6.02 -18.48 6.26
C THR A 2 -5.93 -19.74 5.40
N ASP A 3 -6.62 -19.76 4.27
CA ASP A 3 -6.78 -20.97 3.45
C ASP A 3 -5.51 -21.28 2.63
N HIS A 4 -4.68 -20.27 2.40
CA HIS A 4 -3.40 -20.35 1.68
C HIS A 4 -2.22 -19.96 2.58
N TRP A 5 -2.35 -20.19 3.90
CA TRP A 5 -1.39 -19.72 4.90
C TRP A 5 0.03 -20.29 4.70
N ASP A 6 0.15 -21.58 4.38
CA ASP A 6 1.45 -22.23 4.19
C ASP A 6 2.20 -21.64 2.99
N THR A 7 1.48 -21.34 1.91
CA THR A 7 2.05 -20.63 0.74
C THR A 7 2.50 -19.24 1.11
N VAL A 8 1.72 -18.49 1.89
CA VAL A 8 2.09 -17.15 2.37
C VAL A 8 3.32 -17.22 3.26
N HIS A 9 3.38 -18.18 4.17
CA HIS A 9 4.52 -18.38 5.06
C HIS A 9 5.78 -18.73 4.27
N ALA A 10 5.69 -19.61 3.27
CA ALA A 10 6.80 -19.91 2.37
C ALA A 10 7.28 -18.66 1.63
N LEU A 11 6.37 -17.89 1.01
CA LEU A 11 6.71 -16.66 0.30
C LEU A 11 7.44 -15.63 1.17
N VAL A 12 6.94 -15.41 2.39
CA VAL A 12 7.57 -14.46 3.34
C VAL A 12 8.91 -15.00 3.83
N ARG A 13 9.02 -16.30 4.09
CA ARG A 13 10.25 -16.96 4.53
C ARG A 13 11.34 -16.90 3.46
N ASP A 14 11.01 -17.19 2.21
CA ASP A 14 11.98 -17.25 1.12
C ASP A 14 12.55 -15.87 0.78
N ALA A 15 11.74 -14.83 0.91
CA ALA A 15 12.19 -13.45 0.72
C ALA A 15 12.96 -12.88 1.92
N HIS A 16 12.89 -13.53 3.08
CA HIS A 16 13.62 -13.16 4.29
C HIS A 16 14.22 -14.41 4.95
N PRO A 17 15.20 -15.06 4.28
CA PRO A 17 15.78 -16.28 4.79
C PRO A 17 16.39 -16.00 6.15
N ARG A 18 16.24 -16.97 7.06
CA ARG A 18 16.87 -16.87 8.38
C ARG A 18 18.37 -16.69 8.18
N GLN A 19 18.91 -15.59 8.66
CA GLN A 19 20.34 -15.48 8.86
C GLN A 19 20.69 -16.40 10.02
N ALA A 20 21.71 -17.23 9.87
CA ALA A 20 22.24 -18.04 10.97
C ALA A 20 22.78 -17.08 12.04
N GLY A 21 21.95 -16.77 13.05
CA GLY A 21 22.34 -16.01 14.22
C GLY A 21 22.91 -16.95 15.29
N PRO A 22 23.79 -16.46 16.17
CA PRO A 22 24.38 -17.29 17.22
C PRO A 22 23.31 -17.72 18.23
N ALA A 23 23.62 -18.75 19.01
CA ALA A 23 22.72 -19.37 19.97
C ALA A 23 22.22 -18.35 21.03
N PRO A 24 21.07 -18.59 21.67
CA PRO A 24 20.57 -17.72 22.74
C PRO A 24 21.58 -17.69 23.90
N GLY A 25 22.23 -16.54 24.11
CA GLY A 25 23.25 -16.37 25.16
C GLY A 25 24.56 -15.79 24.64
N ASP A 26 24.85 -15.96 23.36
CA ASP A 26 25.96 -15.28 22.71
C ASP A 26 25.47 -13.89 22.26
N GLY A 27 26.20 -12.85 22.68
CA GLY A 27 25.95 -11.49 22.19
C GLY A 27 25.89 -11.49 20.66
N ASP A 28 25.00 -10.65 20.09
CA ASP A 28 24.93 -10.46 18.63
C ASP A 28 26.34 -10.30 18.06
N PRO A 29 26.65 -10.90 16.89
CA PRO A 29 27.94 -10.72 16.27
C PRO A 29 28.18 -9.22 16.14
N ALA A 30 29.29 -8.76 16.72
CA ALA A 30 29.76 -7.40 16.63
C ALA A 30 29.93 -7.05 15.14
N GLY A 31 28.88 -6.54 14.49
CA GLY A 31 28.85 -6.36 13.03
C GLY A 31 27.47 -6.21 12.39
N ALA A 32 26.37 -6.61 13.04
CA ALA A 32 25.04 -6.38 12.48
C ALA A 32 24.68 -4.88 12.55
N ASP A 33 24.55 -4.25 11.38
CA ASP A 33 24.23 -2.82 11.24
C ASP A 33 22.93 -2.48 11.99
N PRO A 34 22.99 -1.71 13.09
CA PRO A 34 21.79 -1.26 13.80
C PRO A 34 20.81 -0.49 12.92
N ALA A 35 21.25 0.09 11.81
CA ALA A 35 20.39 0.78 10.85
C ALA A 35 19.64 -0.17 9.90
N GLY A 36 19.95 -1.48 9.91
CA GLY A 36 19.45 -2.47 8.94
C GLY A 36 18.63 -3.63 9.53
N PHE A 37 18.21 -3.56 10.79
CA PHE A 37 17.42 -4.64 11.40
C PHE A 37 16.08 -4.87 10.69
N ALA A 38 15.80 -6.13 10.38
CA ALA A 38 14.48 -6.65 10.03
C ALA A 38 14.32 -8.03 10.69
N PRO A 39 13.10 -8.41 11.13
CA PRO A 39 12.81 -9.78 11.53
C PRO A 39 13.18 -10.79 10.45
N ASP A 40 13.32 -12.07 10.79
CA ASP A 40 13.35 -13.15 9.81
C ASP A 40 11.95 -13.33 9.18
N GLY A 41 11.85 -14.14 8.13
CA GLY A 41 10.59 -14.39 7.42
C GLY A 41 9.64 -15.36 8.14
N GLU A 42 9.89 -15.68 9.40
CA GLU A 42 9.02 -16.59 10.15
C GLU A 42 7.71 -15.93 10.56
N LEU A 43 6.62 -16.66 10.38
CA LEU A 43 5.29 -16.28 10.83
C LEU A 43 4.82 -17.19 11.98
N PRO A 44 3.87 -16.75 12.83
CA PRO A 44 3.29 -17.60 13.86
C PRO A 44 2.55 -18.80 13.25
N ALA A 45 2.46 -19.91 14.00
CA ALA A 45 1.63 -21.04 13.62
C ALA A 45 0.14 -20.65 13.53
N LEU A 46 -0.60 -21.23 12.58
CA LEU A 46 -2.00 -20.91 12.33
C LEU A 46 -2.94 -21.53 13.38
N ASP A 47 -3.05 -20.87 14.53
CA ASP A 47 -3.95 -21.22 15.64
C ASP A 47 -5.23 -20.34 15.65
N GLY A 48 -6.10 -20.56 16.65
CA GLY A 48 -7.34 -19.80 16.83
C GLY A 48 -7.11 -18.27 16.95
N PRO A 49 -6.22 -17.82 17.84
CA PRO A 49 -5.80 -16.41 17.93
C PRO A 49 -5.34 -15.81 16.60
N LEU A 50 -4.46 -16.50 15.87
CA LEU A 50 -3.98 -16.01 14.59
C LEU A 50 -5.09 -15.96 13.55
N ARG A 51 -5.98 -16.97 13.46
CA ARG A 51 -7.14 -16.93 12.56
C ARG A 51 -8.04 -15.73 12.85
N GLY A 52 -8.33 -15.45 14.12
CA GLY A 52 -9.09 -14.27 14.53
C GLY A 52 -8.41 -12.96 14.13
N TYR A 53 -7.09 -12.86 14.32
CA TYR A 53 -6.30 -11.73 13.87
C TYR A 53 -6.36 -11.52 12.35
N LEU A 54 -6.14 -12.58 11.57
CA LEU A 54 -6.11 -12.57 10.10
C LEU A 54 -7.50 -12.36 9.45
N ALA A 55 -8.59 -12.53 10.19
CA ALA A 55 -9.96 -12.34 9.68
C ALA A 55 -10.25 -10.92 9.14
N ALA A 56 -9.39 -9.92 9.43
CA ALA A 56 -9.48 -8.60 8.82
C ALA A 56 -9.14 -8.58 7.31
N ALA A 57 -8.43 -9.58 6.80
CA ALA A 57 -8.04 -9.72 5.40
C ALA A 57 -9.13 -10.35 4.51
N GLY A 58 -10.39 -10.00 4.78
CA GLY A 58 -11.52 -10.46 3.98
C GLY A 58 -11.54 -9.77 2.62
N THR A 59 -11.47 -10.57 1.56
CA THR A 59 -11.56 -10.16 0.17
C THR A 59 -12.87 -10.64 -0.42
N ARG A 60 -13.45 -9.87 -1.35
CA ARG A 60 -14.66 -10.27 -2.08
C ARG A 60 -14.51 -9.93 -3.54
N VAL A 61 -15.02 -10.81 -4.40
CA VAL A 61 -15.16 -10.52 -5.82
C VAL A 61 -16.62 -10.25 -6.12
N THR A 62 -16.91 -9.20 -6.88
CA THR A 62 -18.29 -8.84 -7.22
C THR A 62 -18.35 -8.42 -8.68
N ARG A 63 -19.27 -9.03 -9.43
CA ARG A 63 -19.53 -8.63 -10.81
C ARG A 63 -20.12 -7.23 -10.85
N LEU A 64 -19.55 -6.39 -11.70
CA LEU A 64 -20.08 -5.08 -12.04
C LEU A 64 -20.89 -5.18 -13.34
N PRO A 65 -21.76 -4.20 -13.64
CA PRO A 65 -22.39 -4.10 -14.94
C PRO A 65 -21.37 -4.15 -16.08
N ASP A 66 -21.68 -4.92 -17.14
CA ASP A 66 -20.84 -4.99 -18.32
C ASP A 66 -20.78 -3.62 -19.02
N HIS A 67 -19.63 -3.30 -19.62
CA HIS A 67 -19.44 -2.04 -20.33
C HIS A 67 -18.85 -2.30 -21.72
N ARG A 68 -19.59 -1.92 -22.76
CA ARG A 68 -19.21 -2.12 -24.18
C ARG A 68 -18.80 -3.57 -24.51
N GLY A 69 -19.54 -4.54 -23.97
CA GLY A 69 -19.27 -5.97 -24.20
C GLY A 69 -18.10 -6.55 -23.40
N VAL A 70 -17.44 -5.75 -22.54
CA VAL A 70 -16.40 -6.20 -21.61
C VAL A 70 -17.07 -6.58 -20.30
N ARG A 71 -16.66 -7.71 -19.71
CA ARG A 71 -17.10 -8.15 -18.38
C ARG A 71 -16.27 -7.45 -17.30
N TRP A 72 -16.92 -6.90 -16.28
CA TRP A 72 -16.24 -6.17 -15.21
C TRP A 72 -16.41 -6.87 -13.88
N GLN A 73 -15.31 -6.97 -13.15
CA GLN A 73 -15.27 -7.51 -11.79
C GLN A 73 -14.64 -6.46 -10.87
N LEU A 74 -15.20 -6.32 -9.67
CA LEU A 74 -14.58 -5.61 -8.57
C LEU A 74 -13.92 -6.62 -7.65
N PHE A 75 -12.61 -6.54 -7.52
CA PHE A 75 -11.86 -7.29 -6.51
C PHE A 75 -11.66 -6.39 -5.29
N ASP A 76 -12.50 -6.58 -4.28
CA ASP A 76 -12.61 -5.75 -3.09
C ASP A 76 -11.71 -6.26 -1.96
N HIS A 77 -10.58 -5.57 -1.76
CA HIS A 77 -9.63 -5.85 -0.68
C HIS A 77 -10.09 -5.33 0.69
N CYS A 78 -11.25 -4.65 0.74
CA CYS A 78 -11.78 -3.98 1.92
C CYS A 78 -13.10 -4.62 2.39
N ALA A 79 -13.37 -5.86 1.99
CA ALA A 79 -14.69 -6.48 2.15
C ALA A 79 -14.97 -7.04 3.56
N ALA A 80 -13.94 -7.26 4.38
CA ALA A 80 -14.12 -7.75 5.74
C ALA A 80 -15.05 -6.86 6.58
N ALA A 81 -16.05 -7.48 7.22
CA ALA A 81 -16.95 -6.80 8.15
C ALA A 81 -16.14 -6.15 9.28
N GLY A 82 -16.35 -4.84 9.49
CA GLY A 82 -15.62 -4.06 10.48
C GLY A 82 -14.23 -3.58 10.04
N SER A 83 -13.69 -4.07 8.91
CA SER A 83 -12.50 -3.51 8.27
C SER A 83 -12.91 -2.25 7.50
N ARG A 84 -12.60 -1.08 8.05
CA ARG A 84 -12.72 0.22 7.36
C ARG A 84 -11.37 0.68 6.78
N THR A 85 -10.46 -0.27 6.59
CA THR A 85 -9.05 -0.01 6.31
C THR A 85 -8.64 -0.52 4.92
N ALA A 86 -7.84 0.27 4.22
CA ALA A 86 -7.29 -0.06 2.92
C ALA A 86 -6.27 -1.22 3.00
N GLN A 87 -6.54 -2.37 2.36
CA GLN A 87 -5.55 -3.46 2.18
C GLN A 87 -4.80 -3.90 3.46
N PRO A 88 -5.49 -4.53 4.44
CA PRO A 88 -4.88 -4.86 5.72
C PRO A 88 -3.79 -5.94 5.64
N ASP A 89 -3.77 -6.77 4.59
CA ASP A 89 -2.88 -7.93 4.42
C ASP A 89 -1.41 -7.63 4.73
N THR A 90 -0.85 -6.58 4.12
CA THR A 90 0.56 -6.20 4.30
C THR A 90 0.87 -5.85 5.74
N ALA A 91 -0.01 -5.06 6.39
CA ALA A 91 0.15 -4.69 7.79
C ALA A 91 -0.01 -5.89 8.73
N LEU A 92 -0.93 -6.81 8.40
CA LEU A 92 -1.13 -8.03 9.16
C LEU A 92 0.13 -8.92 9.13
N LEU A 93 0.76 -9.06 7.96
CA LEU A 93 2.01 -9.82 7.82
C LEU A 93 3.18 -9.15 8.56
N LEU A 94 3.35 -7.83 8.41
CA LEU A 94 4.40 -7.07 9.11
C LEU A 94 4.32 -7.26 10.64
N VAL A 95 3.13 -7.09 11.21
CA VAL A 95 2.93 -7.24 12.65
C VAL A 95 3.04 -8.71 13.09
N ALA A 96 2.58 -9.67 12.28
CA ALA A 96 2.73 -11.10 12.60
C ALA A 96 4.21 -11.53 12.64
N ARG A 97 5.05 -11.04 11.73
CA ARG A 97 6.51 -11.25 11.76
C ARG A 97 7.15 -10.66 13.01
N ALA A 98 6.76 -9.42 13.36
CA ALA A 98 7.26 -8.78 14.58
C ALA A 98 6.87 -9.59 15.84
N VAL A 99 5.61 -10.03 15.92
CA VAL A 99 5.11 -10.92 16.97
C VAL A 99 5.97 -12.18 17.05
N GLN A 100 6.15 -12.89 15.93
CA GLN A 100 6.89 -14.14 15.92
C GLN A 100 8.34 -13.96 16.36
N HIS A 101 9.01 -12.91 15.89
CA HIS A 101 10.36 -12.58 16.32
C HIS A 101 10.43 -12.31 17.82
N THR A 102 9.50 -11.52 18.37
CA THR A 102 9.48 -11.20 19.81
C THR A 102 9.23 -12.44 20.67
N ARG A 103 8.34 -13.33 20.25
CA ARG A 103 8.07 -14.61 20.94
C ARG A 103 9.30 -15.51 20.97
N ARG A 104 10.03 -15.57 19.85
CA ARG A 104 11.21 -16.43 19.71
C ARG A 104 12.42 -15.90 20.47
N THR A 105 12.63 -14.59 20.47
CA THR A 105 13.88 -13.98 20.93
C THR A 105 13.76 -13.26 22.28
N GLY A 106 12.54 -12.96 22.73
CA GLY A 106 12.30 -12.06 23.85
C GLY A 106 12.62 -10.59 23.56
N ARG A 107 13.17 -10.25 22.38
CA ARG A 107 13.54 -8.88 22.01
C ARG A 107 12.31 -8.09 21.58
N ARG A 108 12.19 -6.86 22.08
CA ARG A 108 11.12 -5.92 21.72
C ARG A 108 11.39 -5.30 20.35
N ILE A 109 10.33 -5.00 19.61
CA ILE A 109 10.42 -4.37 18.29
C ILE A 109 9.62 -3.07 18.23
N ALA A 110 10.22 -2.06 17.63
CA ALA A 110 9.57 -0.84 17.20
C ALA A 110 9.61 -0.74 15.66
N LEU A 111 8.44 -0.73 15.02
CA LEU A 111 8.32 -0.51 13.58
C LEU A 111 8.31 0.99 13.31
N LEU A 112 9.30 1.49 12.58
CA LEU A 112 9.28 2.84 12.02
C LEU A 112 8.78 2.75 10.58
N ALA A 113 7.56 3.23 10.35
CA ALA A 113 6.85 3.10 9.09
C ALA A 113 6.55 4.47 8.47
N PRO A 114 7.42 5.00 7.59
CA PRO A 114 7.02 6.08 6.70
C PRO A 114 5.89 5.60 5.80
N SER A 115 4.84 6.42 5.67
CA SER A 115 3.61 6.01 5.04
C SER A 115 2.86 7.18 4.42
N SER A 116 2.16 6.88 3.34
CA SER A 116 1.15 7.72 2.71
C SER A 116 -0.21 7.76 3.45
N GLY A 117 -0.26 7.29 4.69
CA GLY A 117 -1.45 7.30 5.54
C GLY A 117 -2.20 5.96 5.58
N ASN A 118 -2.42 5.31 4.44
CA ASN A 118 -3.15 4.03 4.39
C ASN A 118 -2.43 2.91 5.16
N LEU A 119 -1.14 2.70 4.88
CA LEU A 119 -0.32 1.71 5.60
C LEU A 119 -0.17 2.07 7.09
N ALA A 120 -0.01 3.35 7.43
CA ALA A 120 0.03 3.81 8.83
C ALA A 120 -1.28 3.45 9.56
N SER A 121 -2.42 3.68 8.93
CA SER A 121 -3.71 3.30 9.48
C SER A 121 -3.82 1.78 9.69
N THR A 122 -3.42 0.99 8.69
CA THR A 122 -3.60 -0.47 8.74
C THR A 122 -2.61 -1.14 9.69
N LEU A 123 -1.38 -0.64 9.81
CA LEU A 123 -0.41 -1.09 10.81
C LEU A 123 -0.90 -0.85 12.23
N ARG A 124 -1.50 0.32 12.48
CA ARG A 124 -2.08 0.65 13.79
C ARG A 124 -3.28 -0.24 14.11
N ASP A 125 -4.13 -0.53 13.13
CA ASP A 125 -5.23 -1.47 13.31
C ASP A 125 -4.72 -2.91 13.53
N ALA A 126 -3.77 -3.38 12.73
CA ALA A 126 -3.14 -4.68 12.89
C ALA A 126 -2.51 -4.84 14.28
N LEU A 127 -1.76 -3.84 14.77
CA LEU A 127 -1.21 -3.90 16.13
C LEU A 127 -2.30 -3.99 17.20
N LEU A 128 -3.35 -3.17 17.09
CA LEU A 128 -4.47 -3.22 18.03
C LEU A 128 -5.16 -4.59 18.01
N ARG A 129 -5.32 -5.21 16.83
CA ARG A 129 -5.84 -6.57 16.70
C ARG A 129 -4.90 -7.58 17.34
N ALA A 130 -3.59 -7.47 17.13
CA ALA A 130 -2.61 -8.35 17.75
C ALA A 130 -2.71 -8.31 19.28
N HIS A 131 -2.94 -7.13 19.89
CA HIS A 131 -3.22 -7.03 21.32
C HIS A 131 -4.54 -7.70 21.71
N ARG A 132 -5.62 -7.44 20.95
CA ARG A 132 -6.95 -8.02 21.23
C ARG A 132 -6.97 -9.54 21.20
N TYR A 133 -6.26 -10.14 20.25
CA TYR A 133 -6.18 -11.60 20.11
C TYR A 133 -5.04 -12.21 20.94
N GLY A 134 -4.38 -11.45 21.82
CA GLY A 134 -3.31 -11.99 22.68
C GLY A 134 -2.06 -12.41 21.91
N LEU A 135 -1.86 -11.90 20.69
CA LEU A 135 -0.68 -12.23 19.88
C LEU A 135 0.59 -11.56 20.41
N ALA A 136 0.47 -10.30 20.87
CA ALA A 136 1.54 -9.56 21.53
C ALA A 136 1.02 -8.66 22.66
N HIS A 137 1.81 -8.53 23.71
CA HIS A 137 1.63 -7.52 24.75
C HIS A 137 2.04 -6.12 24.22
N PRO A 138 1.42 -5.02 24.69
CA PRO A 138 1.81 -3.65 24.31
C PRO A 138 3.27 -3.25 24.60
N ASP A 139 4.00 -4.06 25.38
CA ASP A 139 5.45 -3.88 25.62
C ASP A 139 6.34 -4.55 24.58
N GLN A 140 5.81 -5.47 23.78
CA GLN A 140 6.61 -6.30 22.86
C GLN A 140 6.75 -5.69 21.48
N VAL A 141 5.65 -5.16 20.93
CA VAL A 141 5.60 -4.62 19.56
C VAL A 141 5.00 -3.22 19.60
N ARG A 142 5.68 -2.27 18.95
CA ARG A 142 5.27 -0.87 18.85
C ARG A 142 5.27 -0.42 17.39
N VAL A 143 4.33 0.46 17.02
CA VAL A 143 4.24 1.06 15.68
C VAL A 143 4.39 2.57 15.79
N ILE A 144 5.45 3.09 15.19
CA ILE A 144 5.68 4.51 14.96
C ILE A 144 5.36 4.81 13.50
N ALA A 145 4.20 5.42 13.27
CA ALA A 145 3.76 5.80 11.95
C ALA A 145 4.25 7.21 11.63
N LEU A 146 5.02 7.38 10.55
CA LEU A 146 5.48 8.69 10.06
C LEU A 146 4.73 9.02 8.77
N VAL A 147 3.96 10.10 8.76
CA VAL A 147 3.12 10.49 7.60
C VAL A 147 3.34 11.95 7.22
N PRO A 148 3.22 12.32 5.94
CA PRO A 148 3.22 13.72 5.56
C PRO A 148 1.91 14.38 6.03
N ALA A 149 1.97 15.68 6.35
CA ALA A 149 0.82 16.46 6.82
C ALA A 149 -0.41 16.34 5.90
N ALA A 150 -0.18 16.33 4.58
CA ALA A 150 -1.22 16.17 3.56
C ALA A 150 -1.97 14.83 3.66
N ALA A 151 -1.34 13.77 4.16
CA ALA A 151 -1.93 12.43 4.27
C ALA A 151 -2.45 12.09 5.69
N ARG A 152 -2.26 12.98 6.67
CA ARG A 152 -2.67 12.78 8.07
C ARG A 152 -4.14 12.37 8.20
N HIS A 153 -5.00 12.96 7.37
CA HIS A 153 -6.45 12.73 7.39
C HIS A 153 -6.85 11.28 7.05
N LYS A 154 -5.94 10.47 6.47
CA LYS A 154 -6.16 9.05 6.19
C LYS A 154 -5.91 8.15 7.39
N VAL A 155 -5.12 8.63 8.36
CA VAL A 155 -4.86 7.87 9.58
C VAL A 155 -6.01 8.06 10.52
N ALA A 156 -6.76 6.99 10.75
CA ALA A 156 -7.94 7.11 11.57
C ALA A 156 -7.71 7.01 13.06
N ASP A 157 -8.66 7.62 13.75
CA ASP A 157 -8.84 7.45 15.15
C ASP A 157 -9.19 6.00 15.52
N SER A 158 -8.62 5.54 16.63
CA SER A 158 -8.79 4.18 17.16
C SER A 158 -8.43 4.17 18.65
N PRO A 159 -8.73 3.09 19.39
CA PRO A 159 -8.25 2.92 20.77
C PRO A 159 -6.73 3.12 20.93
N LEU A 160 -5.94 2.82 19.90
CA LEU A 160 -4.49 3.06 19.89
C LEU A 160 -4.11 4.55 19.95
N ALA A 161 -4.99 5.44 19.48
CA ALA A 161 -4.82 6.90 19.57
C ALA A 161 -5.49 7.49 20.83
N ARG A 162 -6.62 6.93 21.26
CA ARG A 162 -7.40 7.47 22.40
C ARG A 162 -6.82 7.10 23.76
N HIS A 163 -6.35 5.86 23.92
CA HIS A 163 -5.81 5.39 25.20
C HIS A 163 -4.43 6.04 25.46
N PRO A 164 -4.21 6.76 26.57
CA PRO A 164 -2.98 7.53 26.80
C PRO A 164 -1.70 6.69 26.70
N GLU A 165 -1.67 5.52 27.33
CA GLU A 165 -0.50 4.61 27.30
C GLU A 165 -0.20 4.09 25.88
N LEU A 166 -1.22 3.58 25.17
CA LEU A 166 -1.06 3.07 23.82
C LEU A 166 -0.68 4.18 22.83
N ARG A 167 -1.24 5.39 23.01
CA ARG A 167 -0.88 6.58 22.21
C ARG A 167 0.57 6.95 22.40
N ARG A 168 1.07 6.96 23.65
CA ARG A 168 2.48 7.28 23.93
C ARG A 168 3.41 6.29 23.21
N ARG A 169 3.11 4.99 23.29
CA ARG A 169 3.92 3.90 22.75
C ARG A 169 3.89 3.78 21.24
N ASN A 170 2.79 4.22 20.65
CA ASN A 170 2.51 4.09 19.23
C ASN A 170 2.18 5.47 18.66
N PRO A 171 3.14 6.41 18.63
CA PRO A 171 2.88 7.75 18.14
C PRO A 171 2.53 7.74 16.65
N LEU A 172 1.58 8.61 16.28
CA LEU A 172 1.44 9.09 14.92
C LEU A 172 2.31 10.35 14.80
N VAL A 173 3.35 10.29 13.99
CA VAL A 173 4.26 11.39 13.72
C VAL A 173 3.91 12.01 12.37
N VAL A 174 3.78 13.32 12.35
CA VAL A 174 3.44 14.11 11.17
C VAL A 174 4.65 14.94 10.76
N HIS A 175 5.01 14.84 9.48
CA HIS A 175 6.06 15.63 8.85
C HIS A 175 5.46 16.73 7.98
N HIS A 176 5.97 17.95 8.09
CA HIS A 176 5.52 19.13 7.34
C HIS A 176 6.37 19.43 6.10
N GLY A 177 7.25 18.52 5.68
CA GLY A 177 8.02 18.66 4.46
C GLY A 177 7.15 19.01 3.25
N ALA A 178 7.67 19.88 2.38
CA ALA A 178 6.96 20.37 1.20
C ALA A 178 6.61 19.25 0.21
N GLU A 179 7.47 18.23 0.11
CA GLU A 179 7.24 17.05 -0.72
C GLU A 179 6.78 15.87 0.17
N PRO A 180 5.61 15.26 -0.08
CA PRO A 180 5.10 14.17 0.75
C PRO A 180 6.07 12.98 0.91
N GLY A 181 6.90 12.71 -0.10
CA GLY A 181 7.88 11.61 -0.09
C GLY A 181 9.07 11.82 0.86
N SER A 182 9.30 13.04 1.34
CA SER A 182 10.39 13.38 2.28
C SER A 182 10.32 12.62 3.61
N VAL A 183 9.17 12.03 3.96
CA VAL A 183 9.06 11.10 5.09
C VAL A 183 10.02 9.91 5.00
N HIS A 184 10.33 9.42 3.80
CA HIS A 184 11.30 8.34 3.61
C HIS A 184 12.74 8.82 3.83
N GLU A 185 13.04 10.04 3.41
CA GLU A 185 14.35 10.68 3.62
C GLU A 185 14.59 10.93 5.12
N LEU A 186 13.57 11.46 5.82
CA LEU A 186 13.60 11.68 7.26
C LEU A 186 13.78 10.36 8.04
N ALA A 187 13.00 9.33 7.73
CA ALA A 187 13.14 8.02 8.36
C ALA A 187 14.54 7.42 8.11
N ALA A 188 15.06 7.52 6.89
CA ALA A 188 16.39 7.02 6.56
C ALA A 188 17.50 7.81 7.27
N ALA A 189 17.38 9.14 7.35
CA ALA A 189 18.31 10.00 8.08
C ALA A 189 18.33 9.64 9.57
N TYR A 190 17.16 9.45 10.18
CA TYR A 190 17.03 8.99 11.55
C TYR A 190 17.71 7.63 11.79
N CYS A 191 17.44 6.65 10.93
CA CYS A 191 18.06 5.33 11.09
C CYS A 191 19.59 5.38 11.03
N ARG A 192 20.16 6.19 10.13
CA ARG A 192 21.62 6.39 10.05
C ARG A 192 22.20 7.07 11.30
N ALA A 193 21.52 8.09 11.82
CA ALA A 193 22.04 8.89 12.93
C ALA A 193 21.83 8.22 14.30
N HIS A 194 20.66 7.62 14.53
CA HIS A 194 20.15 7.37 15.89
C HIS A 194 19.78 5.92 16.20
N ALA A 195 19.65 5.03 15.20
CA ALA A 195 19.17 3.66 15.45
C ALA A 195 20.04 2.88 16.44
N ARG A 196 21.37 3.05 16.36
CA ARG A 196 22.32 2.42 17.29
C ARG A 196 22.13 2.91 18.72
N ALA A 197 22.09 4.23 18.90
CA ALA A 197 21.93 4.86 20.20
C ALA A 197 20.59 4.47 20.84
N LEU A 198 19.50 4.48 20.06
CA LEU A 198 18.18 4.06 20.52
C LEU A 198 18.17 2.60 20.99
N ARG A 199 18.78 1.69 20.23
CA ARG A 199 18.89 0.26 20.58
C ARG A 199 19.66 0.07 21.89
N THR A 200 20.81 0.72 22.03
CA THR A 200 21.63 0.64 23.26
C THR A 200 20.91 1.22 24.47
N GLY A 201 20.17 2.33 24.30
CA GLY A 201 19.48 3.01 25.40
C GLY A 201 18.18 2.33 25.87
N THR A 202 17.47 1.64 24.97
CA THR A 202 16.12 1.10 25.23
C THR A 202 16.01 -0.42 25.15
N GLY A 203 17.02 -1.11 24.63
CA GLY A 203 16.97 -2.55 24.37
C GLY A 203 15.95 -2.95 23.29
N THR A 204 15.36 -1.99 22.57
CA THR A 204 14.35 -2.24 21.54
C THR A 204 14.99 -2.25 20.15
N ALA A 205 14.70 -3.29 19.36
CA ALA A 205 15.12 -3.37 17.97
C ALA A 205 14.24 -2.46 17.10
N LEU A 206 14.86 -1.55 16.35
CA LEU A 206 14.15 -0.66 15.44
C LEU A 206 14.09 -1.30 14.05
N TRP A 207 12.89 -1.59 13.56
CA TRP A 207 12.67 -2.08 12.20
C TRP A 207 12.20 -0.92 11.31
N TYR A 208 13.08 -0.49 10.41
CA TYR A 208 12.70 0.47 9.36
C TYR A 208 11.95 -0.25 8.23
N VAL A 209 10.64 -0.03 8.15
CA VAL A 209 9.78 -0.62 7.12
C VAL A 209 9.98 0.11 5.79
N ARG A 210 10.68 -0.54 4.85
CA ARG A 210 10.88 -0.09 3.45
C ARG A 210 10.21 -1.08 2.49
N ASP A 211 9.53 -0.56 1.47
CA ASP A 211 8.84 -1.31 0.38
C ASP A 211 8.66 -2.79 0.70
N PRO A 212 7.73 -3.11 1.61
CA PRO A 212 7.78 -4.37 2.31
C PRO A 212 7.59 -5.50 1.30
N VAL A 213 8.47 -6.49 1.36
CA VAL A 213 8.28 -7.79 0.71
C VAL A 213 6.89 -8.35 1.01
N GLU A 214 6.35 -8.06 2.19
CA GLU A 214 4.99 -8.38 2.62
C GLU A 214 3.93 -7.76 1.74
N HIS A 215 4.22 -6.66 1.05
CA HIS A 215 3.33 -6.12 0.02
C HIS A 215 3.26 -7.04 -1.20
N ARG A 216 4.40 -7.58 -1.63
CA ARG A 216 4.45 -8.58 -2.72
C ARG A 216 3.80 -9.90 -2.26
N ALA A 217 4.08 -10.37 -1.05
CA ALA A 217 3.47 -11.58 -0.51
C ALA A 217 1.95 -11.45 -0.34
N ALA A 218 1.47 -10.32 0.19
CA ALA A 218 0.05 -9.99 0.23
C ALA A 218 -0.59 -9.94 -1.16
N ALA A 219 0.13 -9.38 -2.14
CA ALA A 219 -0.32 -9.35 -3.52
C ALA A 219 -0.38 -10.73 -4.17
N ALA A 220 0.59 -11.60 -3.87
CA ALA A 220 0.60 -12.99 -4.32
C ALA A 220 -0.60 -13.77 -3.77
N LEU A 221 -0.92 -13.61 -2.49
CA LEU A 221 -2.12 -14.22 -1.88
C LEU A 221 -3.41 -13.82 -2.61
N ARG A 222 -3.52 -12.56 -3.05
CA ARG A 222 -4.71 -12.10 -3.77
C ARG A 222 -4.90 -12.82 -5.10
N ALA A 223 -3.82 -13.27 -5.74
CA ALA A 223 -3.92 -14.06 -6.96
C ALA A 223 -4.54 -15.45 -6.71
N PHE A 224 -4.28 -16.08 -5.56
CA PHE A 224 -4.94 -17.32 -5.16
C PHE A 224 -6.44 -17.11 -4.95
N VAL A 225 -6.81 -16.10 -4.15
CA VAL A 225 -8.22 -15.74 -3.92
C VAL A 225 -8.94 -15.44 -5.24
N GLU A 226 -8.28 -14.72 -6.14
CA GLU A 226 -8.83 -14.43 -7.45
C GLU A 226 -9.05 -15.71 -8.26
N ARG A 227 -8.07 -16.61 -8.31
CA ARG A 227 -8.20 -17.89 -9.00
C ARG A 227 -9.36 -18.71 -8.43
N ASP A 228 -9.50 -18.76 -7.10
CA ASP A 228 -10.58 -19.49 -6.43
C ASP A 228 -11.95 -18.88 -6.78
N ALA A 229 -12.05 -17.55 -6.90
CA ALA A 229 -13.31 -16.86 -7.13
C ALA A 229 -13.71 -16.72 -8.62
N LEU A 230 -12.73 -16.54 -9.51
CA LEU A 230 -12.93 -16.22 -10.93
C LEU A 230 -12.48 -17.33 -11.87
N GLY A 231 -11.84 -18.38 -11.36
CA GLY A 231 -11.24 -19.43 -12.17
C GLY A 231 -10.11 -18.94 -13.07
N ALA A 232 -9.74 -19.78 -14.04
CA ALA A 232 -8.72 -19.47 -15.04
C ALA A 232 -9.12 -18.25 -15.88
N ALA A 233 -8.11 -17.46 -16.27
CA ALA A 233 -8.32 -16.34 -17.17
C ALA A 233 -8.80 -16.82 -18.56
N PRO A 234 -9.62 -16.03 -19.27
CA PRO A 234 -9.94 -16.31 -20.67
C PRO A 234 -8.67 -16.38 -21.53
N ALA A 235 -8.70 -17.12 -22.64
CA ALA A 235 -7.55 -17.24 -23.55
C ALA A 235 -7.05 -15.88 -24.09
N ALA A 236 -7.93 -14.90 -24.25
CA ALA A 236 -7.57 -13.53 -24.64
C ALA A 236 -7.02 -12.65 -23.49
N GLY A 237 -6.85 -13.24 -22.30
CA GLY A 237 -6.34 -12.62 -21.09
C GLY A 237 -7.40 -11.92 -20.24
N ARG A 238 -7.05 -11.66 -18.99
CA ARG A 238 -7.84 -10.87 -18.03
C ARG A 238 -7.03 -9.64 -17.63
N VAL A 239 -7.60 -8.45 -17.74
CA VAL A 239 -6.91 -7.20 -17.40
C VAL A 239 -7.10 -6.87 -15.93
N HIS A 240 -6.01 -6.52 -15.23
CA HIS A 240 -5.99 -6.17 -13.81
C HIS A 240 -5.70 -4.69 -13.63
N ALA A 241 -6.76 -3.90 -13.48
CA ALA A 241 -6.65 -2.46 -13.28
C ALA A 241 -6.40 -2.13 -11.80
N GLN A 242 -5.28 -1.47 -11.53
CA GLN A 242 -4.91 -1.05 -10.18
C GLN A 242 -4.15 0.27 -10.18
N THR A 243 -4.42 1.11 -9.19
CA THR A 243 -3.57 2.28 -8.95
C THR A 243 -2.21 1.85 -8.43
N ALA A 244 -1.14 2.48 -8.91
CA ALA A 244 0.21 2.10 -8.57
C ALA A 244 1.07 3.30 -8.13
N ASP A 245 1.74 3.14 -6.98
CA ASP A 245 2.83 4.03 -6.54
C ASP A 245 4.17 3.40 -6.90
N THR A 246 4.50 2.25 -6.29
CA THR A 246 5.72 1.46 -6.60
C THR A 246 5.46 0.32 -7.57
N GLY A 247 4.21 -0.12 -7.78
CA GLY A 247 3.93 -1.29 -8.62
C GLY A 247 4.30 -2.65 -7.98
N SER A 248 4.74 -2.67 -6.71
CA SER A 248 5.03 -3.91 -5.96
C SER A 248 3.81 -4.86 -5.91
N ALA A 249 2.59 -4.32 -5.90
CA ALA A 249 1.36 -5.12 -5.97
C ALA A 249 1.23 -5.90 -7.30
N ALA A 250 1.60 -5.31 -8.43
CA ALA A 250 1.54 -6.00 -9.73
C ALA A 250 2.57 -7.15 -9.80
N LEU A 251 3.77 -6.91 -9.29
CA LEU A 251 4.83 -7.92 -9.21
C LEU A 251 4.42 -9.11 -8.33
N GLY A 252 3.91 -8.82 -7.13
CA GLY A 252 3.45 -9.87 -6.22
C GLY A 252 2.25 -10.63 -6.76
N HIS A 253 1.26 -9.94 -7.34
CA HIS A 253 0.10 -10.60 -7.95
C HIS A 253 0.52 -11.55 -9.07
N ARG A 254 1.44 -11.16 -9.96
CA ARG A 254 1.96 -12.06 -10.98
C ARG A 254 2.64 -13.30 -10.38
N ALA A 255 3.51 -13.11 -9.40
CA ALA A 255 4.21 -14.21 -8.74
C ALA A 255 3.21 -15.18 -8.11
N GLY A 256 2.17 -14.66 -7.45
CA GLY A 256 1.06 -15.46 -6.94
C GLY A 256 0.30 -16.22 -8.03
N SER A 257 -0.03 -15.58 -9.16
CA SER A 257 -0.72 -16.24 -10.28
C SER A 257 0.11 -17.38 -10.86
N ALA A 258 1.44 -17.21 -10.97
CA ALA A 258 2.34 -18.27 -11.43
C ALA A 258 2.34 -19.47 -10.48
N LEU A 259 2.40 -19.22 -9.16
CA LEU A 259 2.36 -20.27 -8.15
C LEU A 259 0.99 -20.97 -8.13
N ALA A 260 -0.09 -20.20 -8.22
CA ALA A 260 -1.44 -20.74 -8.25
C ALA A 260 -1.71 -21.59 -9.50
N ALA A 261 -0.94 -21.41 -10.58
CA ALA A 261 -1.04 -22.20 -11.80
C ALA A 261 -0.47 -23.62 -11.69
N ASP A 262 0.27 -23.94 -10.62
CA ASP A 262 0.79 -25.29 -10.33
C ASP A 262 1.46 -25.96 -11.54
N GLY A 263 2.27 -25.19 -12.29
CA GLY A 263 2.99 -25.66 -13.47
C GLY A 263 2.15 -25.77 -14.76
N ALA A 264 0.83 -25.53 -14.71
CA ALA A 264 0.05 -25.36 -15.93
C ALA A 264 0.52 -24.11 -16.69
N ALA A 265 0.65 -24.21 -18.02
CA ALA A 265 0.99 -23.07 -18.85
C ALA A 265 -0.12 -22.00 -18.74
N ASP A 266 0.12 -20.97 -17.94
CA ASP A 266 -0.70 -19.78 -17.85
C ASP A 266 -0.43 -18.89 -19.07
N ALA A 267 -0.72 -19.42 -20.27
CA ALA A 267 -0.38 -18.80 -21.54
C ALA A 267 -1.08 -17.44 -21.75
N ALA A 268 -2.21 -17.21 -21.07
CA ALA A 268 -2.95 -15.95 -21.14
C ALA A 268 -2.56 -14.98 -20.01
N GLY A 269 -2.37 -15.47 -18.78
CA GLY A 269 -1.91 -14.70 -17.62
C GLY A 269 -2.79 -13.49 -17.22
N PRO A 270 -2.59 -12.96 -15.99
CA PRO A 270 -3.09 -11.64 -15.66
C PRO A 270 -2.32 -10.58 -16.47
N ARG A 271 -3.05 -9.65 -17.08
CA ARG A 271 -2.50 -8.52 -17.85
C ARG A 271 -2.61 -7.25 -17.01
N PRO A 272 -1.53 -6.75 -16.38
CA PRO A 272 -1.63 -5.59 -15.51
C PRO A 272 -1.98 -4.32 -16.31
N LEU A 273 -2.92 -3.53 -15.80
CA LEU A 273 -3.16 -2.15 -16.20
C LEU A 273 -2.82 -1.23 -15.02
N LEU A 274 -1.66 -0.60 -15.08
CA LEU A 274 -1.23 0.35 -14.06
C LEU A 274 -1.93 1.68 -14.26
N VAL A 275 -2.57 2.20 -13.21
CA VAL A 275 -3.19 3.52 -13.23
C VAL A 275 -2.40 4.47 -12.34
N GLN A 276 -1.90 5.56 -12.91
CA GLN A 276 -1.15 6.58 -12.18
C GLN A 276 -1.76 7.97 -12.37
N GLN A 277 -1.27 8.94 -11.62
CA GLN A 277 -1.64 10.36 -11.73
C GLN A 277 -0.51 11.18 -12.38
N PRO A 278 -0.78 12.40 -12.86
CA PRO A 278 0.18 13.15 -13.67
C PRO A 278 1.49 13.45 -12.94
N ARG A 279 1.45 13.86 -11.66
CA ARG A 279 2.67 14.18 -10.91
C ARG A 279 3.60 12.97 -10.70
N THR A 280 3.06 11.76 -10.60
CA THR A 280 3.80 10.55 -10.18
C THR A 280 3.62 9.39 -11.15
N CYS A 281 3.62 9.68 -12.45
CA CYS A 281 3.48 8.68 -13.51
C CYS A 281 4.79 7.99 -13.93
N GLY A 282 5.75 7.82 -13.01
CA GLY A 282 7.08 7.30 -13.33
C GLY A 282 7.09 5.88 -13.90
N LEU A 283 6.19 5.00 -13.45
CA LEU A 283 6.08 3.64 -13.98
C LEU A 283 5.57 3.65 -15.42
N VAL A 284 4.55 4.48 -15.71
CA VAL A 284 4.04 4.63 -17.09
C VAL A 284 5.12 5.23 -17.99
N LEU A 285 5.83 6.26 -17.54
CA LEU A 285 6.94 6.87 -18.30
C LEU A 285 8.05 5.85 -18.57
N HIS A 286 8.44 5.06 -17.57
CA HIS A 286 9.50 4.07 -17.74
C HIS A 286 9.07 2.93 -18.67
N LEU A 287 7.81 2.52 -18.63
CA LEU A 287 7.26 1.54 -19.57
C LEU A 287 7.40 2.02 -21.03
N LEU A 288 7.07 3.29 -21.29
CA LEU A 288 7.02 3.87 -22.63
C LEU A 288 8.40 4.32 -23.15
N THR A 289 9.26 4.82 -22.26
CA THR A 289 10.50 5.53 -22.66
C THR A 289 11.77 4.93 -22.07
N GLY A 290 11.68 3.98 -21.15
CA GLY A 290 12.82 3.46 -20.39
C GLY A 290 13.33 4.40 -19.29
N SER A 291 12.65 5.53 -19.03
CA SER A 291 13.00 6.51 -18.00
C SER A 291 11.78 6.95 -17.20
N CYS A 292 11.96 7.23 -15.91
CA CYS A 292 10.92 7.87 -15.10
C CYS A 292 10.86 9.41 -15.32
N SER A 293 11.66 9.96 -16.23
CA SER A 293 11.77 11.41 -16.47
C SER A 293 10.49 12.00 -17.04
N ARG A 294 10.11 13.16 -16.50
CA ARG A 294 8.95 13.95 -16.96
C ARG A 294 9.12 14.52 -18.36
N GLU A 295 10.34 14.58 -18.88
CA GLU A 295 10.61 14.97 -20.27
C GLU A 295 9.95 14.03 -21.29
N GLY A 296 9.71 12.78 -20.90
CA GLY A 296 8.98 11.81 -21.71
C GLY A 296 7.45 11.97 -21.70
N ALA A 297 6.90 12.90 -20.90
CA ALA A 297 5.46 13.14 -20.85
C ALA A 297 5.00 14.06 -22.01
N PRO A 298 3.76 13.89 -22.51
CA PRO A 298 3.21 14.79 -23.53
C PRO A 298 3.17 16.24 -23.09
N ARG A 299 3.39 17.15 -24.05
CA ARG A 299 3.24 18.59 -23.81
C ARG A 299 1.76 18.97 -23.83
N TYR A 300 1.38 19.81 -22.87
CA TYR A 300 0.03 20.35 -22.78
C TYR A 300 0.01 21.83 -23.13
N ARG A 301 -1.07 22.27 -23.78
CA ARG A 301 -1.37 23.69 -24.01
C ARG A 301 -2.50 24.11 -23.08
N TYR A 302 -2.36 25.28 -22.48
CA TYR A 302 -3.41 25.86 -21.64
C TYR A 302 -4.48 26.50 -22.53
N ASP A 303 -5.73 26.07 -22.35
CA ASP A 303 -6.92 26.70 -22.91
C ASP A 303 -7.51 27.64 -21.84
N ALA A 304 -7.34 28.94 -22.04
CA ALA A 304 -7.78 29.96 -21.10
C ALA A 304 -9.31 30.04 -20.97
N ALA A 305 -10.06 29.73 -22.04
CA ALA A 305 -11.52 29.77 -22.02
C ALA A 305 -12.10 28.63 -21.18
N ARG A 306 -11.50 27.44 -21.26
CA ARG A 306 -11.90 26.27 -20.47
C ARG A 306 -11.21 26.20 -19.10
N ARG A 307 -10.14 26.96 -18.91
CA ARG A 307 -9.22 26.88 -17.77
C ARG A 307 -8.67 25.46 -17.56
N LEU A 308 -8.32 24.80 -18.67
CA LEU A 308 -7.86 23.42 -18.70
C LEU A 308 -6.61 23.29 -19.59
N HIS A 309 -5.82 22.25 -19.32
CA HIS A 309 -4.69 21.86 -20.14
C HIS A 309 -5.09 20.72 -21.07
N HIS A 310 -4.73 20.82 -22.35
CA HIS A 310 -5.01 19.80 -23.37
C HIS A 310 -3.74 19.31 -24.05
N GLN A 311 -3.69 18.02 -24.39
CA GLN A 311 -2.64 17.51 -25.27
C GLN A 311 -2.71 18.15 -26.66
N ALA A 312 -1.58 18.25 -27.36
CA ALA A 312 -1.55 18.76 -28.73
C ALA A 312 -2.38 17.88 -29.68
N ALA A 313 -3.16 18.51 -30.56
CA ALA A 313 -4.22 17.86 -31.34
C ALA A 313 -3.75 16.90 -32.46
N GLY A 314 -2.45 16.88 -32.80
CA GLY A 314 -1.95 16.13 -33.97
C GLY A 314 -1.77 14.62 -33.75
N SER A 315 -1.43 14.19 -32.54
CA SER A 315 -1.29 12.78 -32.17
C SER A 315 -1.30 12.66 -30.64
N PRO A 316 -2.49 12.66 -29.99
CA PRO A 316 -2.58 12.58 -28.55
C PRO A 316 -2.14 11.20 -28.08
N ASP A 317 -1.24 11.16 -27.09
CA ASP A 317 -0.79 9.92 -26.49
C ASP A 317 -1.95 9.30 -25.67
N PRO A 318 -2.39 8.07 -25.99
CA PRO A 318 -3.51 7.42 -25.31
C PRO A 318 -3.21 7.09 -23.84
N HIS A 319 -1.94 6.99 -23.45
CA HIS A 319 -1.53 6.68 -22.08
C HIS A 319 -1.70 7.87 -21.13
N PHE A 320 -1.83 9.10 -21.63
CA PHE A 320 -1.92 10.30 -20.81
C PHE A 320 -3.28 10.99 -20.89
N PRO A 321 -3.68 11.79 -19.89
CA PRO A 321 -4.96 12.48 -19.91
C PRO A 321 -5.12 13.33 -21.15
N ARG A 322 -6.29 13.31 -21.80
CA ARG A 322 -6.53 14.25 -22.91
C ARG A 322 -6.66 15.68 -22.39
N THR A 323 -7.18 15.79 -21.17
CA THR A 323 -7.47 17.05 -20.49
C THR A 323 -7.13 16.94 -19.00
N ALA A 324 -6.54 17.97 -18.41
CA ALA A 324 -6.22 18.05 -16.98
C ALA A 324 -6.39 19.49 -16.44
N HIS A 325 -6.54 19.68 -15.12
CA HIS A 325 -6.47 21.03 -14.55
C HIS A 325 -5.04 21.55 -14.50
N HIS A 326 -4.07 20.65 -14.32
CA HIS A 326 -2.65 20.95 -14.43
C HIS A 326 -1.88 19.70 -14.90
N PRO A 327 -0.81 19.83 -15.71
CA PRO A 327 -0.02 18.67 -16.19
C PRO A 327 0.71 17.89 -15.08
N GLU A 328 0.79 18.48 -13.88
CA GLU A 328 1.41 17.90 -12.68
C GLU A 328 0.46 17.86 -11.47
N GLU A 329 -0.85 17.84 -11.72
CA GLU A 329 -1.81 17.74 -10.63
C GLU A 329 -1.66 16.44 -9.83
N VAL A 330 -2.06 16.54 -8.56
CA VAL A 330 -2.16 15.42 -7.62
C VAL A 330 -3.64 15.13 -7.43
N VAL A 331 -4.05 13.92 -7.79
CA VAL A 331 -5.40 13.38 -7.56
C VAL A 331 -5.45 12.74 -6.17
N GLU A 332 -4.45 11.92 -5.87
CA GLU A 332 -4.29 11.15 -4.65
C GLU A 332 -2.92 11.46 -4.01
N PRO A 333 -2.89 12.26 -2.92
CA PRO A 333 -1.65 12.63 -2.22
C PRO A 333 -0.85 11.45 -1.69
N ALA A 334 -1.48 10.28 -1.54
CA ALA A 334 -0.83 9.08 -1.08
C ALA A 334 0.12 8.43 -2.10
N PHE A 335 0.03 8.80 -3.39
CA PHE A 335 0.90 8.31 -4.45
C PHE A 335 1.98 9.33 -4.78
N PHE A 336 3.05 9.36 -4.00
CA PHE A 336 4.11 10.37 -4.10
C PHE A 336 5.43 9.85 -4.70
N THR A 337 5.52 8.57 -5.05
CA THR A 337 6.77 7.98 -5.57
C THR A 337 6.94 8.31 -7.06
N ARG A 338 7.90 9.19 -7.38
CA ARG A 338 8.15 9.64 -8.77
C ARG A 338 9.00 8.66 -9.58
N ALA A 339 10.01 8.05 -8.97
CA ALA A 339 10.96 7.16 -9.62
C ALA A 339 11.15 5.90 -8.77
N PRO A 340 10.16 4.98 -8.76
CA PRO A 340 10.24 3.78 -7.94
C PRO A 340 11.36 2.86 -8.46
N GLY A 341 12.16 2.29 -7.55
CA GLY A 341 13.26 1.38 -7.90
C GLY A 341 12.80 0.10 -8.61
N THR A 342 11.51 -0.24 -8.49
CA THR A 342 10.83 -1.34 -9.16
C THR A 342 10.46 -1.06 -10.63
N ALA A 343 10.63 0.17 -11.14
CA ALA A 343 10.21 0.53 -12.50
C ALA A 343 10.77 -0.39 -13.62
N PRO A 344 12.05 -0.83 -13.58
CA PRO A 344 12.57 -1.79 -14.55
C PRO A 344 11.85 -3.14 -14.50
N GLU A 345 11.68 -3.70 -13.30
CA GLU A 345 11.04 -5.00 -13.07
C GLU A 345 9.56 -4.97 -13.51
N VAL A 346 8.84 -3.91 -13.13
CA VAL A 346 7.44 -3.69 -13.51
C VAL A 346 7.31 -3.54 -15.03
N SER A 347 8.19 -2.78 -15.67
CA SER A 347 8.14 -2.61 -17.13
C SER A 347 8.41 -3.92 -17.88
N ALA A 348 9.36 -4.71 -17.40
CA ALA A 348 9.65 -6.04 -17.95
C ALA A 348 8.43 -6.97 -17.79
N LEU A 349 7.80 -6.98 -16.61
CA LEU A 349 6.56 -7.73 -16.35
C LEU A 349 5.47 -7.37 -17.37
N LEU A 350 5.17 -6.08 -17.52
CA LEU A 350 4.09 -5.60 -18.38
C LEU A 350 4.33 -5.97 -19.85
N ARG A 351 5.56 -5.79 -20.35
CA ARG A 351 5.91 -6.16 -21.73
C ARG A 351 5.78 -7.66 -21.97
N ALA A 352 6.23 -8.48 -21.02
CA ALA A 352 6.17 -9.94 -21.13
C ALA A 352 4.73 -10.51 -21.12
N HIS A 353 3.78 -9.82 -20.48
CA HIS A 353 2.42 -10.34 -20.26
C HIS A 353 1.34 -9.47 -20.90
N GLY A 354 1.69 -8.64 -21.89
CA GLY A 354 0.74 -7.80 -22.61
C GLY A 354 -0.04 -6.82 -21.72
N GLY A 355 0.58 -6.38 -20.63
CA GLY A 355 0.09 -5.34 -19.74
C GLY A 355 0.45 -3.93 -20.23
N THR A 356 -0.09 -2.90 -19.59
CA THR A 356 0.15 -1.51 -19.95
C THR A 356 -0.03 -0.55 -18.78
N GLY A 357 0.15 0.74 -19.02
CA GLY A 357 -0.06 1.81 -18.05
C GLY A 357 -0.93 2.92 -18.61
N ILE A 358 -1.62 3.65 -17.74
CA ILE A 358 -2.39 4.84 -18.07
C ILE A 358 -2.31 5.86 -16.94
N VAL A 359 -2.28 7.13 -17.32
CA VAL A 359 -2.32 8.27 -16.43
C VAL A 359 -3.70 8.91 -16.52
N VAL A 360 -4.30 9.20 -15.36
CA VAL A 360 -5.63 9.81 -15.26
C VAL A 360 -5.55 11.17 -14.58
N SER A 361 -6.29 12.14 -15.09
CA SER A 361 -6.39 13.46 -14.48
C SER A 361 -7.51 13.53 -13.44
N ARG A 362 -7.42 14.50 -12.53
CA ARG A 362 -8.52 14.87 -11.63
C ARG A 362 -9.75 15.26 -12.43
N TYR A 363 -9.57 15.95 -13.55
CA TYR A 363 -10.65 16.31 -14.47
C TYR A 363 -11.39 15.07 -15.00
N GLU A 364 -10.65 14.06 -15.49
CA GLU A 364 -11.24 12.81 -15.99
C GLU A 364 -11.94 12.03 -14.88
N CYS A 365 -11.36 11.98 -13.68
CA CYS A 365 -11.98 11.35 -12.52
C CYS A 365 -13.29 12.03 -12.12
N LEU A 366 -13.32 13.38 -12.10
CA LEU A 366 -14.53 14.15 -11.79
C LEU A 366 -15.61 13.98 -12.86
N ALA A 367 -15.23 14.04 -14.14
CA ALA A 367 -16.16 13.88 -15.26
C ALA A 367 -16.85 12.51 -15.25
N ARG A 368 -16.15 11.45 -14.84
CA ARG A 368 -16.72 10.10 -14.73
C ARG A 368 -17.42 9.83 -13.40
N TYR A 369 -17.23 10.66 -12.38
CA TYR A 369 -17.64 10.37 -11.01
C TYR A 369 -19.11 9.93 -10.85
N PRO A 370 -20.11 10.59 -11.49
CA PRO A 370 -21.50 10.15 -11.40
C PRO A 370 -21.73 8.73 -11.95
N SER A 371 -21.13 8.42 -13.10
CA SER A 371 -21.23 7.11 -13.72
C SER A 371 -20.52 6.03 -12.90
N LEU A 372 -19.37 6.36 -12.30
CA LEU A 372 -18.66 5.43 -11.41
C LEU A 372 -19.47 5.10 -10.16
N ARG A 373 -20.18 6.07 -9.59
CA ARG A 373 -21.11 5.84 -8.47
C ARG A 373 -22.22 4.87 -8.85
N ALA A 374 -22.83 5.07 -10.03
CA ALA A 374 -23.87 4.18 -10.52
C ALA A 374 -23.33 2.76 -10.78
N LEU A 375 -22.13 2.64 -11.35
CA LEU A 375 -21.48 1.36 -11.63
C LEU A 375 -21.18 0.56 -10.35
N LEU A 376 -20.78 1.25 -9.27
CA LEU A 376 -20.38 0.65 -8.00
C LEU A 376 -21.54 0.33 -7.06
N ALA A 377 -22.68 1.00 -7.21
CA ALA A 377 -23.82 0.84 -6.31
C ALA A 377 -24.33 -0.61 -6.20
N PRO A 378 -24.45 -1.41 -7.29
CA PRO A 378 -24.84 -2.82 -7.21
C PRO A 378 -23.88 -3.69 -6.38
N ALA A 379 -22.60 -3.31 -6.29
CA ALA A 379 -21.61 -4.01 -5.48
C ALA A 379 -21.65 -3.60 -3.99
N GLY A 380 -22.58 -2.71 -3.61
CA GLY A 380 -22.69 -2.16 -2.26
C GLY A 380 -21.58 -1.16 -1.92
N VAL A 381 -20.88 -0.63 -2.93
CA VAL A 381 -19.83 0.38 -2.73
C VAL A 381 -20.42 1.77 -2.96
N ALA A 382 -20.64 2.49 -1.85
CA ALA A 382 -21.16 3.86 -1.90
C ALA A 382 -20.00 4.87 -1.92
N LEU A 383 -19.89 5.67 -2.98
CA LEU A 383 -19.08 6.88 -2.95
C LEU A 383 -19.96 8.09 -2.54
N PRO A 384 -19.40 9.08 -1.82
CA PRO A 384 -20.10 10.33 -1.50
C PRO A 384 -20.74 10.98 -2.73
N ALA A 385 -21.88 11.66 -2.55
CA ALA A 385 -22.47 12.42 -3.66
C ALA A 385 -21.59 13.59 -4.08
N ASP A 386 -20.99 14.28 -3.11
CA ASP A 386 -20.00 15.32 -3.32
C ASP A 386 -18.58 14.73 -3.36
N PRO A 387 -17.88 14.76 -4.51
CA PRO A 387 -16.52 14.23 -4.63
C PRO A 387 -15.51 14.95 -3.73
N ALA A 388 -15.76 16.19 -3.28
CA ALA A 388 -14.88 16.88 -2.34
C ALA A 388 -14.81 16.19 -0.97
N ARG A 389 -15.80 15.34 -0.65
CA ARG A 389 -15.84 14.55 0.59
C ARG A 389 -15.14 13.20 0.47
N LEU A 390 -14.60 12.86 -0.70
CA LEU A 390 -13.85 11.62 -0.90
C LEU A 390 -12.45 11.75 -0.29
N ALA A 391 -12.11 10.87 0.65
CA ALA A 391 -10.83 10.91 1.35
C ALA A 391 -9.76 10.03 0.68
N ASP A 392 -10.15 9.10 -0.19
CA ASP A 392 -9.23 8.29 -0.97
C ASP A 392 -9.72 8.13 -2.41
N TRP A 393 -8.89 8.52 -3.37
CA TRP A 393 -9.23 8.58 -4.79
C TRP A 393 -8.81 7.32 -5.57
N SER A 394 -8.16 6.34 -4.92
CA SER A 394 -7.57 5.19 -5.62
C SER A 394 -8.58 4.37 -6.43
N LEU A 395 -9.75 4.04 -5.89
CA LEU A 395 -10.79 3.32 -6.64
C LEU A 395 -11.32 4.14 -7.82
N VAL A 396 -11.54 5.44 -7.63
CA VAL A 396 -12.02 6.35 -8.68
C VAL A 396 -10.99 6.43 -9.81
N MET A 397 -9.71 6.56 -9.45
CA MET A 397 -8.60 6.52 -10.41
C MET A 397 -8.59 5.18 -11.16
N ALA A 398 -8.58 4.05 -10.46
CA ALA A 398 -8.52 2.72 -11.08
C ALA A 398 -9.64 2.50 -12.11
N LEU A 399 -10.90 2.82 -11.74
CA LEU A 399 -12.04 2.72 -12.64
C LEU A 399 -11.96 3.71 -13.82
N THR A 400 -11.57 4.95 -13.54
CA THR A 400 -11.36 5.97 -14.59
C THR A 400 -10.31 5.49 -15.58
N GLY A 401 -9.19 4.95 -15.09
CA GLY A 401 -8.09 4.44 -15.90
C GLY A 401 -8.51 3.25 -16.75
N ALA A 402 -9.25 2.29 -16.17
CA ALA A 402 -9.76 1.15 -16.90
C ALA A 402 -10.74 1.55 -18.02
N LEU A 403 -11.69 2.45 -17.74
CA LEU A 403 -12.63 2.94 -18.75
C LEU A 403 -11.92 3.76 -19.83
N ASN A 404 -11.01 4.65 -19.43
CA ASN A 404 -10.19 5.42 -20.36
C ASN A 404 -9.32 4.51 -21.24
N ALA A 405 -8.73 3.45 -20.68
CA ALA A 405 -7.93 2.51 -21.44
C ALA A 405 -8.75 1.83 -22.56
N ALA A 406 -9.93 1.31 -22.20
CA ALA A 406 -10.84 0.71 -23.17
C ALA A 406 -11.28 1.71 -24.26
N GLU A 407 -11.59 2.96 -23.89
CA GLU A 407 -12.00 4.00 -24.84
C GLU A 407 -10.88 4.53 -25.73
N ARG A 408 -9.63 4.44 -25.27
CA ARG A 408 -8.44 4.91 -26.00
C ARG A 408 -7.76 3.80 -26.79
N GLY A 409 -8.35 2.62 -26.87
CA GLY A 409 -7.79 1.48 -27.61
C GLY A 409 -6.57 0.84 -26.93
N LEU A 410 -6.35 1.12 -25.64
CA LEU A 410 -5.37 0.38 -24.85
C LEU A 410 -5.93 -1.00 -24.49
N PRO A 411 -5.08 -2.01 -24.26
CA PRO A 411 -5.55 -3.35 -23.94
C PRO A 411 -6.54 -3.40 -22.77
N ALA A 412 -7.78 -3.81 -23.05
CA ALA A 412 -8.85 -4.00 -22.05
C ALA A 412 -9.26 -5.48 -21.89
N GLY A 413 -8.91 -6.35 -22.86
CA GLY A 413 -9.31 -7.77 -22.85
C GLY A 413 -10.83 -7.98 -22.86
N PRO A 414 -11.31 -9.23 -22.88
CA PRO A 414 -12.73 -9.55 -22.71
C PRO A 414 -13.22 -9.42 -21.26
N GLU A 415 -12.31 -9.31 -20.30
CA GLU A 415 -12.60 -9.23 -18.87
C GLU A 415 -11.63 -8.27 -18.16
N VAL A 416 -12.18 -7.37 -17.35
CA VAL A 416 -11.44 -6.42 -16.53
C VAL A 416 -11.76 -6.66 -15.06
N VAL A 417 -10.72 -6.87 -14.25
CA VAL A 417 -10.77 -6.89 -12.79
C VAL A 417 -10.20 -5.59 -12.25
N VAL A 418 -11.01 -4.86 -11.50
CA VAL A 418 -10.60 -3.61 -10.86
C VAL A 418 -10.32 -3.87 -9.39
N HIS A 419 -9.10 -3.55 -8.95
CA HIS A 419 -8.66 -3.76 -7.58
C HIS A 419 -9.06 -2.56 -6.72
N ARG A 420 -10.02 -2.75 -5.81
CA ARG A 420 -10.38 -1.72 -4.81
C ARG A 420 -9.42 -1.79 -3.63
N THR A 421 -8.42 -0.93 -3.65
CA THR A 421 -7.40 -0.84 -2.60
C THR A 421 -7.87 0.02 -1.42
N ALA A 422 -8.69 1.03 -1.69
CA ALA A 422 -9.43 1.81 -0.71
C ALA A 422 -10.68 2.43 -1.38
N ALA A 423 -11.73 2.69 -0.61
CA ALA A 423 -12.72 3.72 -0.94
C ALA A 423 -13.49 4.07 0.32
N HIS A 424 -13.23 5.25 0.88
CA HIS A 424 -13.98 5.79 1.99
C HIS A 424 -14.16 7.31 1.84
N GLY A 425 -15.35 7.78 2.18
CA GLY A 425 -15.62 9.18 2.40
C GLY A 425 -15.06 9.67 3.73
N ALA A 426 -14.93 10.99 3.87
CA ALA A 426 -14.51 11.63 5.12
C ALA A 426 -15.43 11.32 6.31
N ALA A 427 -16.70 10.94 6.05
CA ALA A 427 -17.67 10.58 7.09
C ALA A 427 -17.55 9.12 7.58
N ASP A 428 -16.93 8.23 6.79
CA ASP A 428 -16.88 6.80 7.13
C ASP A 428 -15.91 6.53 8.29
N ARG A 429 -14.95 7.44 8.48
CA ARG A 429 -13.86 7.27 9.42
C ARG A 429 -13.28 8.62 9.85
N ALA A 430 -13.36 8.92 11.14
CA ALA A 430 -12.76 10.12 11.70
C ALA A 430 -11.23 9.99 11.72
N PRO A 431 -10.48 11.02 11.27
CA PRO A 431 -9.03 11.04 11.39
C PRO A 431 -8.59 11.16 12.85
N VAL A 432 -7.35 10.78 13.16
CA VAL A 432 -6.75 11.08 14.48
C VAL A 432 -6.82 12.60 14.74
N PRO A 433 -7.34 13.06 15.89
CA PRO A 433 -7.35 14.47 16.24
C PRO A 433 -5.95 15.09 16.19
N VAL A 434 -5.86 16.34 15.73
CA VAL A 434 -4.57 17.07 15.57
C VAL A 434 -3.78 17.06 16.88
N ALA A 435 -4.44 17.35 18.00
CA ALA A 435 -3.83 17.40 19.33
C ALA A 435 -3.23 16.06 19.81
N LEU A 436 -3.55 14.94 19.15
CA LEU A 436 -3.04 13.62 19.51
C LEU A 436 -1.87 13.17 18.63
N ALA A 437 -1.54 13.91 17.58
CA ALA A 437 -0.36 13.66 16.75
C ALA A 437 0.90 14.27 17.38
N ARG A 438 2.05 13.71 17.01
CA ARG A 438 3.38 14.28 17.24
C ARG A 438 3.91 14.82 15.93
N TYR A 439 4.92 15.68 16.01
CA TYR A 439 5.52 16.32 14.86
C TYR A 439 7.03 16.10 14.89
N ALA A 440 7.61 15.88 13.72
CA ALA A 440 9.05 15.80 13.54
C ALA A 440 9.40 16.20 12.11
N ASP A 441 10.25 17.20 11.98
CA ASP A 441 10.78 17.72 10.72
C ASP A 441 12.31 17.53 10.62
N SER A 442 12.93 16.98 11.67
CA SER A 442 14.33 16.58 11.70
C SER A 442 14.54 15.21 12.34
N ALA A 443 15.71 14.60 12.10
CA ALA A 443 16.08 13.32 12.70
C ALA A 443 16.15 13.40 14.24
N ASP A 444 16.53 14.55 14.80
CA ASP A 444 16.64 14.76 16.25
C ASP A 444 15.26 14.91 16.91
N GLU A 445 14.33 15.61 16.26
CA GLU A 445 12.95 15.68 16.72
C GLU A 445 12.28 14.30 16.68
N LEU A 446 12.51 13.55 15.60
CA LEU A 446 12.05 12.17 15.50
C LEU A 446 12.66 11.30 16.60
N HIS A 447 13.95 11.49 16.91
CA HIS A 447 14.61 10.81 18.02
C HIS A 447 13.95 11.10 19.36
N ALA A 448 13.63 12.36 19.67
CA ALA A 448 12.93 12.73 20.90
C ALA A 448 11.57 12.01 21.02
N VAL A 449 10.81 11.94 19.92
CA VAL A 449 9.52 11.22 19.89
C VAL A 449 9.71 9.72 20.12
N LEU A 450 10.67 9.08 19.44
CA LEU A 450 10.91 7.65 19.59
C LEU A 450 11.42 7.30 20.99
N THR A 451 12.37 8.07 21.54
CA THR A 451 12.86 7.82 22.90
C THR A 451 11.73 7.95 23.93
N GLY A 452 10.87 8.97 23.83
CA GLY A 452 9.71 9.11 24.71
C GLY A 452 8.64 8.02 24.52
N ALA A 453 8.50 7.49 23.31
CA ALA A 453 7.62 6.35 23.03
C ALA A 453 8.19 5.02 23.56
N LEU A 454 9.52 4.94 23.65
CA LEU A 454 10.22 3.71 24.01
C LEU A 454 10.65 3.63 25.48
N ASP A 455 10.65 4.75 26.19
CA ASP A 455 11.04 4.80 27.60
C ASP A 455 10.02 4.08 28.51
N ASP A 456 10.51 3.10 29.25
CA ASP A 456 9.75 2.35 30.25
C ASP A 456 10.14 2.75 31.69
N ARG A 457 11.09 3.68 31.87
CA ARG A 457 11.62 4.09 33.20
C ARG A 457 10.61 4.81 34.09
N GLY A 458 9.41 5.12 33.59
CA GLY A 458 8.28 5.58 34.38
C GLY A 458 7.54 4.50 35.17
N ARG A 459 8.01 3.23 35.18
CA ARG A 459 7.31 2.07 35.79
C ARG A 459 7.93 1.57 37.10
N SER A 460 8.56 2.45 37.86
CA SER A 460 8.75 2.26 39.30
C SER A 460 8.05 3.40 40.04
N ARG A 461 6.73 3.28 40.20
CA ARG A 461 5.94 3.90 41.28
C ARG A 461 4.54 3.32 41.30
#